data_AF-A0A432YU11-F1
#
_entry.id   AF-A0A432YU11-F1
#
_cell.length_a   1.000
_cell.length_b   1.000
_cell.length_c   1.000
_cell.angle_alpha   90.00
_cell.angle_beta   90.00
_cell.angle_gamma   90.00
#
_symmetry.space_group_name_H-M   'P 1'
#
loop_
_entity.id
_entity.type
_entity.pdbx_description
1 polymer ?
#
loop_
_entity_poly.entity_id
_entity_poly.type
_entity_poly.pdbx_seq_one_letter_code
_entity_poly.pdbx_strand_id
1 'polypeptide(L)'
;MELSTVDFEKGLHHCDDVPSLYREVLHCYLEEFSPLLDEDALLASDDEAKINIHTLKSLTATIGAYAFSEFVGQVFIKWSSLTDSEKRQEIRQLNHFLFEVNQKVQHYCNENLQTD
;
A
#
# COMPACT_ATOMS: atom_id res chain seq x y z
N MET A 1 15.93 4.33 -6.70
CA MET A 1 14.57 3.95 -7.13
C MET A 1 13.69 4.11 -5.91
N GLU A 2 12.91 5.19 -5.86
CA GLU A 2 12.12 5.54 -4.67
C GLU A 2 10.82 4.74 -4.68
N LEU A 3 10.86 3.51 -4.15
CA LEU A 3 9.69 2.64 -4.11
C LEU A 3 8.54 3.25 -3.30
N SER A 4 8.82 4.19 -2.40
CA SER A 4 7.81 4.87 -1.59
C SER A 4 7.25 6.15 -2.20
N THR A 5 7.57 6.51 -3.44
CA THR A 5 7.04 7.74 -4.06
C THR A 5 5.55 7.62 -4.37
N VAL A 6 4.80 8.69 -4.09
CA VAL A 6 3.35 8.77 -4.28
C VAL A 6 3.07 9.94 -5.23
N ASP A 7 2.42 9.64 -6.34
CA ASP A 7 1.96 10.62 -7.32
C ASP A 7 0.48 10.93 -7.04
N PHE A 8 0.24 11.92 -6.17
CA PHE A 8 -1.11 12.26 -5.71
C PHE A 8 -2.01 12.81 -6.83
N GLU A 9 -1.45 13.44 -7.86
CA GLU A 9 -2.21 13.90 -9.02
C GLU A 9 -2.77 12.71 -9.81
N LYS A 10 -1.95 11.68 -10.05
CA LYS A 10 -2.44 10.46 -10.69
C LYS A 10 -3.40 9.68 -9.81
N GLY A 11 -3.18 9.66 -8.49
CA GLY A 11 -4.14 9.07 -7.55
C GLY A 11 -5.50 9.77 -7.61
N LEU A 12 -5.50 11.10 -7.67
CA LEU A 12 -6.70 11.92 -7.81
C LEU A 12 -7.45 11.64 -9.14
N HIS A 13 -6.73 11.40 -10.25
CA HIS A 13 -7.35 10.99 -11.51
C HIS A 13 -8.14 9.68 -11.42
N HIS A 14 -7.77 8.74 -10.53
CA HIS A 14 -8.58 7.53 -10.30
C HIS A 14 -9.91 7.82 -9.57
N CYS A 15 -10.04 9.01 -8.99
CA CYS A 15 -11.23 9.50 -8.31
C CYS A 15 -11.96 10.56 -9.16
N ASP A 16 -11.85 10.48 -10.48
CA ASP A 16 -12.48 11.41 -11.44
C ASP A 16 -12.17 12.89 -11.16
N ASP A 17 -10.97 13.17 -10.63
CA ASP A 17 -10.53 14.50 -10.22
C ASP A 17 -11.38 15.16 -9.12
N VAL A 18 -12.11 14.34 -8.33
CA VAL A 18 -12.92 14.81 -7.20
C VAL A 18 -12.08 14.78 -5.91
N PRO A 19 -11.64 15.94 -5.36
CA PRO A 19 -10.69 15.95 -4.24
C PRO A 19 -11.26 15.38 -2.94
N SER A 20 -12.56 15.57 -2.68
CA SER A 20 -13.23 15.03 -1.49
C SER A 20 -13.29 13.49 -1.52
N LEU A 21 -13.64 12.91 -2.67
CA LEU A 21 -13.63 11.46 -2.87
C LEU A 21 -12.22 10.90 -2.72
N TYR A 22 -11.23 11.54 -3.35
CA TYR A 22 -9.84 11.10 -3.20
C TYR A 22 -9.37 11.13 -1.75
N ARG A 23 -9.73 12.17 -0.98
CA ARG A 23 -9.43 12.24 0.45
C ARG A 23 -10.05 11.08 1.23
N GLU A 24 -11.32 10.74 0.98
CA GLU A 24 -11.96 9.57 1.59
C GLU A 24 -11.23 8.28 1.26
N VAL A 25 -10.81 8.10 0.00
CA VAL A 25 -10.00 6.94 -0.43
C VAL A 25 -8.67 6.89 0.32
N LEU A 26 -7.98 8.02 0.49
CA LEU A 26 -6.73 8.08 1.26
C LEU A 26 -6.95 7.73 2.74
N HIS A 27 -8.06 8.16 3.35
CA HIS A 27 -8.39 7.79 4.73
C HIS A 27 -8.69 6.30 4.86
N CYS A 28 -9.52 5.72 3.99
CA CYS A 28 -9.79 4.29 3.97
C CYS A 28 -8.50 3.47 3.77
N TYR A 29 -7.60 3.93 2.90
CA TYR A 29 -6.29 3.33 2.71
C TYR A 29 -5.45 3.34 4.01
N LEU A 30 -5.41 4.47 4.70
CA LEU A 30 -4.68 4.60 5.97
C LEU A 30 -5.32 3.74 7.07
N GLU A 31 -6.64 3.66 7.16
CA GLU A 31 -7.32 2.81 8.14
C GLU A 31 -6.93 1.33 7.98
N GLU A 32 -6.90 0.86 6.73
CA GLU A 32 -6.52 -0.52 6.41
C GLU A 32 -5.04 -0.80 6.68
N PHE A 33 -4.13 0.10 6.29
CA PHE A 33 -2.71 -0.22 6.23
C PHE A 33 -1.79 0.54 7.19
N SER A 34 -2.30 1.48 7.99
CA SER A 34 -1.50 2.09 9.08
C SER A 34 -0.96 1.05 10.08
N PRO A 35 -1.69 -0.04 10.41
CA PRO A 35 -1.16 -1.10 11.27
C PRO A 35 -0.01 -1.92 10.65
N LEU A 36 0.28 -1.73 9.36
CA LEU A 36 1.18 -2.57 8.56
C LEU A 36 0.68 -4.03 8.44
N LEU A 37 1.41 -4.84 7.68
CA LEU A 37 1.08 -6.26 7.50
C LEU A 37 1.52 -7.07 8.72
N ASP A 38 0.63 -7.96 9.21
CA ASP A 38 0.91 -8.89 10.29
C ASP A 38 1.71 -10.10 9.79
N GLU A 39 2.98 -10.20 10.20
CA GLU A 39 3.89 -11.26 9.76
C GLU A 39 3.38 -12.66 10.10
N ASP A 40 2.81 -12.86 11.29
CA ASP A 40 2.35 -14.18 11.74
C ASP A 40 1.05 -14.58 11.02
N ALA A 41 0.16 -13.62 10.77
CA ALA A 41 -1.05 -13.88 9.99
C ALA A 41 -0.74 -14.27 8.54
N LEU A 42 0.18 -13.56 7.87
CA LEU A 42 0.58 -13.88 6.50
C LEU A 42 1.32 -15.22 6.37
N LEU A 43 1.98 -15.70 7.43
CA LEU A 43 2.65 -17.00 7.40
C LEU A 43 1.71 -18.17 7.75
N ALA A 44 0.59 -17.89 8.41
CA ALA A 44 -0.37 -18.93 8.80
C ALA A 44 -1.14 -19.52 7.61
N SER A 45 -1.39 -18.72 6.56
CA SER A 45 -2.16 -19.13 5.39
C SER A 45 -1.69 -18.44 4.11
N ASP A 46 -1.22 -19.23 3.13
CA ASP A 46 -0.78 -18.71 1.84
C ASP A 46 -1.91 -18.08 1.02
N ASP A 47 -3.14 -18.57 1.17
CA ASP A 47 -4.30 -18.01 0.47
C ASP A 47 -4.69 -16.65 1.06
N GLU A 48 -4.71 -16.54 2.39
CA GLU A 48 -4.96 -15.26 3.06
C GLU A 48 -3.85 -14.25 2.80
N ALA A 49 -2.59 -14.70 2.78
CA ALA A 49 -1.46 -13.84 2.42
C ALA A 49 -1.58 -13.31 1.00
N LYS A 50 -1.96 -14.16 0.04
CA LYS A 50 -2.21 -13.73 -1.35
C LYS A 50 -3.32 -12.70 -1.44
N ILE A 51 -4.43 -12.89 -0.72
CA ILE A 51 -5.51 -11.90 -0.67
C ILE A 51 -4.98 -10.57 -0.15
N ASN A 52 -4.30 -10.56 1.00
CA ASN A 52 -3.74 -9.35 1.61
C ASN A 52 -2.74 -8.64 0.68
N ILE A 53 -1.79 -9.37 0.10
CA ILE A 53 -0.79 -8.80 -0.82
C ILE A 53 -1.46 -8.28 -2.09
N HIS A 54 -2.48 -8.95 -2.62
CA HIS A 54 -3.23 -8.48 -3.78
C HIS A 54 -4.05 -7.22 -3.48
N THR A 55 -4.68 -7.15 -2.31
CA THR A 55 -5.38 -5.96 -1.82
C THR A 55 -4.41 -4.79 -1.68
N LEU A 56 -3.25 -5.00 -1.03
CA LEU A 56 -2.21 -3.99 -0.91
C LEU A 56 -1.73 -3.47 -2.27
N LYS A 57 -1.47 -4.37 -3.23
CA LYS A 57 -1.10 -4.00 -4.61
C LYS A 57 -2.14 -3.06 -5.22
N SER A 58 -3.41 -3.43 -5.13
CA SER A 58 -4.49 -2.70 -5.80
C SER A 58 -4.69 -1.32 -5.18
N LEU A 59 -4.78 -1.26 -3.86
CA LEU A 59 -5.03 0.00 -3.15
C LEU A 59 -3.84 0.97 -3.21
N THR A 60 -2.60 0.47 -3.18
CA THR A 60 -1.41 1.32 -3.39
C THR A 60 -1.36 1.94 -4.79
N ALA A 61 -1.81 1.23 -5.83
CA ALA A 61 -1.95 1.81 -7.16
C ALA A 61 -3.03 2.91 -7.18
N THR A 62 -4.19 2.66 -6.55
CA THR A 62 -5.30 3.62 -6.49
C THR A 62 -4.86 4.95 -5.91
N ILE A 63 -4.07 4.94 -4.84
CA ILE A 63 -3.58 6.18 -4.20
C ILE A 63 -2.41 6.86 -4.94
N GLY A 64 -1.91 6.28 -6.03
CA GLY A 64 -0.80 6.84 -6.81
C GLY A 64 0.60 6.34 -6.43
N ALA A 65 0.72 5.33 -5.56
CA ALA A 65 1.99 4.71 -5.16
C ALA A 65 2.39 3.57 -6.12
N TYR A 66 2.50 3.87 -7.42
CA TYR A 66 2.65 2.85 -8.48
C TYR A 66 3.91 2.00 -8.36
N ALA A 67 5.06 2.61 -8.07
CA ALA A 67 6.31 1.86 -7.92
C ALA A 67 6.22 0.83 -6.78
N PHE A 68 5.54 1.20 -5.68
CA PHE A 68 5.28 0.27 -4.60
C PHE A 68 4.31 -0.83 -5.05
N SER A 69 3.21 -0.48 -5.73
CA SER A 69 2.26 -1.45 -6.27
C SER A 69 2.93 -2.49 -7.19
N GLU A 70 3.83 -2.06 -8.06
CA GLU A 70 4.62 -2.96 -8.91
C GLU A 70 5.48 -3.91 -8.10
N PHE A 71 6.19 -3.41 -7.08
CA PHE A 71 6.97 -4.22 -6.15
C PHE A 71 6.08 -5.25 -5.41
N VAL A 72 4.95 -4.82 -4.87
CA VAL A 72 3.98 -5.72 -4.21
C VAL A 72 3.50 -6.80 -5.20
N GLY A 73 3.29 -6.44 -6.46
CA GLY A 73 2.95 -7.38 -7.53
C GLY A 73 4.03 -8.43 -7.78
N GLN A 74 5.31 -8.07 -7.69
CA GLN A 74 6.41 -9.03 -7.77
C GLN A 74 6.40 -9.99 -6.58
N VAL A 75 6.15 -9.49 -5.37
CA VAL A 75 6.02 -10.34 -4.16
C VAL A 75 4.86 -11.32 -4.31
N PHE A 76 3.70 -10.85 -4.77
CA PHE A 76 2.52 -11.68 -5.01
C PHE A 76 2.82 -12.87 -5.94
N ILE A 77 3.52 -12.62 -7.05
CA ILE A 77 3.82 -13.65 -8.05
C ILE A 77 4.72 -14.75 -7.47
N LYS A 78 5.75 -14.38 -6.70
CA LYS A 78 6.73 -15.34 -6.15
C LYS A 78 6.30 -15.98 -4.84
N TRP A 79 5.28 -15.46 -4.15
CA TRP A 79 4.93 -15.80 -2.76
C TRP A 79 4.93 -17.30 -2.45
N SER A 80 4.21 -18.10 -3.24
CA SER A 80 4.06 -19.55 -2.99
C SER A 80 5.34 -20.36 -3.26
N SER A 81 6.34 -19.78 -3.92
CA SER A 81 7.64 -20.43 -4.12
C SER A 81 8.66 -20.10 -3.03
N LEU A 82 8.34 -19.17 -2.14
CA LEU A 82 9.24 -18.73 -1.08
C LEU A 82 9.18 -19.67 0.12
N THR A 83 10.34 -19.87 0.74
CA THR A 83 10.44 -20.41 2.11
C THR A 83 9.92 -19.40 3.13
N ASP A 84 9.60 -19.87 4.34
CA ASP A 84 9.13 -18.97 5.42
C ASP A 84 10.15 -17.87 5.74
N SER A 85 11.45 -18.17 5.68
CA SER A 85 12.50 -17.17 5.90
C SER A 85 12.48 -16.07 4.82
N GLU A 86 12.26 -16.45 3.57
CA GLU A 86 12.14 -15.49 2.46
C GLU A 86 10.84 -14.70 2.57
N LYS A 87 9.72 -15.34 2.91
CA LYS A 87 8.44 -14.66 3.16
C LYS A 87 8.58 -13.59 4.23
N ARG A 88 9.24 -13.90 5.37
CA ARG A 88 9.53 -12.91 6.42
C ARG A 88 10.36 -11.74 5.90
N GLN A 89 11.35 -12.00 5.05
CA GLN A 89 12.14 -10.94 4.44
C GLN A 89 11.29 -10.04 3.52
N GLU A 90 10.43 -10.63 2.69
CA GLU A 90 9.53 -9.86 1.84
C GLU A 90 8.51 -9.05 2.65
N ILE A 91 7.93 -9.62 3.71
CA ILE A 91 7.01 -8.91 4.62
C ILE A 91 7.70 -7.69 5.23
N ARG A 92 8.96 -7.83 5.68
CA ARG A 92 9.72 -6.70 6.23
C ARG A 92 9.98 -5.61 5.19
N GLN A 93 10.29 -5.99 3.95
CA GLN A 93 10.46 -5.02 2.87
C GLN A 93 9.15 -4.31 2.52
N LEU A 94 8.04 -5.07 2.42
CA LEU A 94 6.70 -4.52 2.23
C LEU A 94 6.35 -3.52 3.34
N ASN A 95 6.54 -3.90 4.60
CA ASN A 95 6.24 -3.04 5.75
C ASN A 95 7.12 -1.79 5.81
N HIS A 96 8.39 -1.89 5.41
CA HIS A 96 9.29 -0.73 5.33
C HIS A 96 8.77 0.31 4.33
N PHE A 97 8.47 -0.10 3.10
CA PHE A 97 7.97 0.83 2.08
C PHE A 97 6.53 1.27 2.35
N LEU A 98 5.68 0.38 2.87
CA LEU A 98 4.33 0.71 3.28
C LEU A 98 4.33 1.81 4.34
N PHE A 99 5.21 1.70 5.34
CA PHE A 99 5.35 2.73 6.36
C PHE A 99 5.72 4.10 5.74
N GLU A 100 6.69 4.14 4.82
CA GLU A 100 7.08 5.38 4.14
C GLU A 100 5.95 5.98 3.28
N VAL A 101 5.20 5.13 2.57
CA VAL A 101 4.02 5.56 1.80
C VAL A 101 2.95 6.11 2.73
N ASN A 102 2.63 5.42 3.82
CA ASN A 102 1.67 5.87 4.82
C ASN A 102 2.03 7.24 5.40
N GLN A 103 3.32 7.50 5.69
CA GLN A 103 3.77 8.81 6.17
C GLN A 103 3.49 9.92 5.13
N LYS A 104 3.74 9.66 3.85
CA LYS A 104 3.48 10.63 2.77
C LYS A 104 1.98 10.87 2.59
N VAL A 105 1.17 9.82 2.61
CA VAL A 105 -0.30 9.93 2.53
C VAL A 105 -0.85 10.72 3.70
N GLN A 106 -0.41 10.41 4.93
CA GLN A 106 -0.83 11.12 6.13
C GLN A 106 -0.44 12.59 6.09
N HIS A 107 0.78 12.90 5.63
CA HIS A 107 1.22 14.29 5.44
C HIS A 107 0.35 15.02 4.42
N TYR A 108 0.08 14.41 3.26
CA TYR A 108 -0.79 14.99 2.24
C TYR A 108 -2.21 15.26 2.76
N CYS A 109 -2.80 14.32 3.49
CA CYS A 109 -4.11 14.52 4.10
C CYS A 109 -4.10 15.70 5.09
N ASN A 110 -3.05 15.83 5.91
CA ASN A 110 -2.93 16.90 6.89
C ASN A 110 -2.73 18.29 6.28
N GLU A 111 -1.92 18.41 5.22
CA GLU A 111 -1.66 19.69 4.56
C GLU A 111 -2.88 20.21 3.77
N ASN A 112 -3.70 19.31 3.24
CA ASN A 112 -4.86 19.66 2.45
C ASN A 112 -6.16 19.86 3.27
N LEU A 113 -6.11 19.77 4.62
CA LEU A 113 -7.26 20.00 5.51
C LEU A 113 -7.86 21.42 5.44
N GLN A 114 -7.25 22.39 4.75
CA GLN A 114 -7.60 23.82 4.85
C GLN A 114 -8.60 24.36 3.81
N THR A 115 -9.21 23.53 2.97
CA THR A 115 -10.23 24.00 2.01
C THR A 115 -11.55 23.27 2.23
N ASP A 116 -12.27 23.68 3.27
CA ASP A 116 -13.72 23.54 3.39
C ASP A 116 -14.33 24.90 3.78
#